data_AF-A0ABD7NHH6-F1
#
_entry.id   AF-A0ABD7NHH6-F1
#
_cell.length_a   1.000
_cell.length_b   1.000
_cell.length_c   1.000
_cell.angle_alpha   90.00
_cell.angle_beta   90.00
_cell.angle_gamma   90.00
#
_symmetry.space_group_name_H-M   'P 1'
#
loop_
_entity.id
_entity.type
_entity.pdbx_description
1 polymer ?
#
loop_
_entity_poly.entity_id
_entity_poly.type
_entity_poly.pdbx_seq_one_letter_code
_entity_poly.pdbx_strand_id
1 'polypeptide(L)'
;MDIKKLLERIREIKDRLDRANRIINICRNECHSSGILADGRNGECYLKVDSSEIKELAESQKVHLESELKRLEEAKETAERVIAGLLPEIKQDA
;
A
#
# COMPACT_ATOMS: atom_id res chain seq x y z
N MET A 1 -21.70 -6.04 1.60
CA MET A 1 -20.30 -5.64 1.88
C MET A 1 -19.95 -6.08 3.28
N ASP A 2 -18.86 -6.83 3.47
CA ASP A 2 -18.43 -7.31 4.79
C ASP A 2 -17.49 -6.28 5.41
N ILE A 3 -17.95 -5.60 6.47
CA ILE A 3 -17.20 -4.52 7.11
C ILE A 3 -15.90 -5.03 7.74
N LYS A 4 -15.85 -6.30 8.19
CA LYS A 4 -14.62 -6.87 8.75
C LYS A 4 -13.56 -7.02 7.67
N LYS A 5 -13.93 -7.55 6.50
CA LYS A 5 -13.03 -7.67 5.34
C LYS A 5 -12.54 -6.30 4.85
N LEU A 6 -13.40 -5.29 4.87
CA LEU A 6 -13.02 -3.92 4.53
C LEU A 6 -11.95 -3.37 5.49
N LEU A 7 -12.15 -3.53 6.80
CA LEU A 7 -11.19 -3.08 7.82
C LEU A 7 -9.89 -3.89 7.81
N GLU A 8 -9.94 -5.18 7.49
CA GLU A 8 -8.74 -6.00 7.26
C GLU A 8 -7.96 -5.51 6.05
N ARG A 9 -8.62 -5.24 4.92
CA ARG A 9 -7.95 -4.73 3.72
C ARG A 9 -7.33 -3.36 3.94
N ILE A 10 -8.02 -2.45 4.63
CA ILE A 10 -7.45 -1.14 5.01
C ILE A 10 -6.18 -1.31 5.84
N ARG A 11 -6.18 -2.21 6.82
CA ARG A 11 -4.99 -2.50 7.64
C ARG A 11 -3.84 -3.05 6.80
N GLU A 12 -4.12 -4.01 5.91
CA GLU A 12 -3.12 -4.58 5.00
C GLU A 12 -2.48 -3.51 4.10
N ILE A 13 -3.28 -2.58 3.56
CA ILE A 13 -2.75 -1.50 2.72
C ILE A 13 -1.90 -0.51 3.52
N LYS A 14 -2.31 -0.15 4.73
CA LYS A 14 -1.50 0.73 5.60
C LYS A 14 -0.14 0.10 5.91
N ASP A 15 -0.12 -1.19 6.24
CA ASP A 15 1.12 -1.94 6.47
C ASP A 15 2.00 -2.02 5.21
N ARG A 16 1.41 -2.20 4.02
CA ARG A 16 2.14 -2.13 2.73
C ARG A 16 2.70 -0.74 2.44
N LEU A 17 1.95 0.33 2.76
CA LEU A 17 2.40 1.71 2.62
C LEU A 17 3.57 2.02 3.55
N ASP A 18 3.50 1.57 4.80
CA ASP A 18 4.58 1.75 5.77
C ASP A 18 5.87 1.07 5.28
N ARG A 19 5.75 -0.15 4.72
CA ARG A 19 6.89 -0.82 4.06
C ARG A 19 7.44 -0.01 2.88
N ALA A 20 6.60 0.46 1.98
CA ALA A 20 7.03 1.24 0.82
C ALA A 20 7.75 2.53 1.27
N ASN A 21 7.19 3.27 2.22
CA ASN A 21 7.82 4.46 2.79
C ASN A 21 9.17 4.15 3.45
N ARG A 22 9.27 3.02 4.16
CA ARG A 22 10.54 2.58 4.77
C ARG A 22 11.60 2.28 3.71
N ILE A 23 11.24 1.59 2.62
CA ILE A 23 12.14 1.32 1.49
C ILE A 23 12.62 2.63 0.87
N ILE A 24 11.70 3.55 0.57
CA ILE A 24 12.03 4.86 -0.01
C ILE A 24 13.02 5.61 0.88
N ASN A 25 12.80 5.61 2.20
CA ASN A 25 13.69 6.26 3.16
C ASN A 25 15.08 5.61 3.22
N ILE A 26 15.17 4.28 3.15
CA ILE A 26 16.45 3.57 3.11
C ILE A 26 17.21 3.90 1.83
N CYS A 27 16.55 3.83 0.67
CA CYS A 27 17.16 4.08 -0.64
C CYS A 27 17.46 5.56 -0.92
N ARG A 28 16.89 6.49 -0.14
CA ARG A 28 17.20 7.93 -0.24
C ARG A 28 18.59 8.27 0.32
N ASN A 29 19.08 7.49 1.27
CA ASN A 29 20.42 7.66 1.83
C ASN A 29 21.43 6.78 1.07
N GLU A 30 22.73 7.00 1.27
CA GLU A 30 23.76 6.09 0.75
C GLU A 30 23.58 4.69 1.36
N CYS A 31 22.90 3.81 0.62
CA CYS A 31 22.79 2.42 1.01
C CYS A 31 24.10 1.70 0.69
N HIS A 32 24.60 0.88 1.61
CA HIS A 32 25.81 0.09 1.38
C HIS A 32 25.61 -0.99 0.31
N SER A 33 24.38 -1.54 0.22
CA SER A 33 23.99 -2.50 -0.79
C SER A 33 22.48 -2.52 -0.97
N SER A 34 22.02 -2.67 -2.21
CA SER A 34 20.62 -2.84 -2.56
C SER A 34 20.43 -3.99 -3.56
N GLY A 35 19.26 -4.63 -3.50
CA GLY A 35 18.91 -5.76 -4.35
C GLY A 35 17.57 -6.40 -3.98
N ILE A 36 17.15 -7.34 -4.80
CA ILE A 36 15.92 -8.12 -4.63
C ILE A 36 16.32 -9.51 -4.14
N LEU A 37 15.82 -9.87 -2.96
CA LEU A 37 15.95 -11.21 -2.40
C LEU A 37 14.66 -11.98 -2.68
N ALA A 38 14.78 -13.14 -3.31
CA ALA A 38 13.72 -14.12 -3.39
C ALA A 38 14.12 -15.34 -2.55
N ASP A 39 13.36 -15.56 -1.48
CA ASP A 39 13.48 -16.73 -0.61
C ASP A 39 12.43 -17.78 -1.02
N GLY A 40 12.89 -19.01 -1.25
CA GLY A 40 12.05 -20.10 -1.71
C GLY A 40 12.52 -21.46 -1.20
N ARG A 41 11.66 -22.48 -1.30
CA ARG A 41 11.96 -23.85 -0.81
C ARG A 41 13.25 -24.47 -1.39
N ASN A 42 13.71 -23.99 -2.54
CA ASN A 42 14.90 -24.49 -3.24
C ASN A 42 16.15 -23.62 -3.00
N GLY A 43 16.10 -22.71 -2.03
CA GLY A 43 17.17 -21.78 -1.68
C GLY A 43 16.83 -20.32 -1.96
N GLU A 44 17.71 -19.44 -1.49
CA GLU A 44 17.63 -18.00 -1.69
C GLU A 44 18.35 -17.60 -2.99
N CYS A 45 17.73 -16.72 -3.78
CA CYS A 45 18.41 -16.04 -4.87
C CYS A 45 18.39 -14.53 -4.66
N TYR A 46 19.53 -13.88 -4.94
CA TYR A 46 19.74 -12.45 -4.76
C TYR A 46 20.13 -11.81 -6.09
N LEU A 47 19.35 -10.82 -6.51
CA LEU A 47 19.68 -9.95 -7.65
C LEU A 47 20.13 -8.59 -7.12
N LYS A 48 21.37 -8.20 -7.43
CA LYS A 48 21.85 -6.85 -7.13
C LYS A 48 21.16 -5.84 -8.06
N VAL A 49 20.60 -4.79 -7.49
CA VAL A 49 19.84 -3.75 -8.19
C VAL A 49 20.21 -2.40 -7.59
N ASP A 50 20.30 -1.35 -8.40
CA ASP A 50 20.62 -0.02 -7.88
C ASP A 50 19.53 0.48 -6.92
N SER A 51 19.94 1.24 -5.91
CA SER A 51 19.01 1.80 -4.93
C SER A 51 17.99 2.75 -5.55
N SER A 52 18.35 3.44 -6.64
CA SER A 52 17.44 4.30 -7.39
C SER A 52 16.30 3.51 -8.02
N GLU A 53 16.58 2.38 -8.68
CA GLU A 53 15.57 1.51 -9.28
C GLU A 53 14.62 0.92 -8.23
N ILE A 54 15.16 0.47 -7.08
CA ILE A 54 14.33 -0.04 -5.96
C ILE A 54 13.46 1.08 -5.38
N LYS A 55 13.99 2.30 -5.28
CA LYS A 55 13.23 3.46 -4.81
C LYS A 55 12.09 3.80 -5.77
N GLU A 56 12.33 3.86 -7.07
CA GLU A 56 11.31 4.14 -8.08
C GLU A 56 10.18 3.11 -8.05
N LEU A 57 10.53 1.83 -7.88
CA LEU A 57 9.55 0.76 -7.71
C LEU A 57 8.69 0.97 -6.46
N ALA A 58 9.32 1.33 -5.33
CA ALA A 58 8.61 1.61 -4.08
C ALA A 58 7.72 2.85 -4.16
N GLU A 59 8.17 3.92 -4.83
CA GLU A 59 7.37 5.13 -5.08
C GLU A 59 6.14 4.83 -5.95
N SER A 60 6.32 4.02 -7.01
CA SER A 60 5.22 3.58 -7.87
C SER A 60 4.18 2.77 -7.08
N GLN A 61 4.64 1.81 -6.26
CA GLN A 61 3.75 1.03 -5.40
C GLN A 61 3.02 1.91 -4.38
N LYS A 62 3.71 2.90 -3.80
CA LYS A 62 3.11 3.84 -2.85
C LYS A 62 1.93 4.59 -3.46
N VAL A 63 2.09 5.15 -4.67
CA VAL A 63 1.00 5.88 -5.36
C VAL A 63 -0.23 4.99 -5.56
N HIS A 64 -0.03 3.75 -6.00
CA HIS A 64 -1.12 2.80 -6.16
C HIS A 64 -1.82 2.48 -4.84
N LEU A 65 -1.05 2.25 -3.78
CA LEU A 65 -1.58 1.94 -2.45
C LEU A 65 -2.33 3.13 -1.83
N GLU A 66 -1.85 4.36 -2.01
CA GLU A 66 -2.54 5.58 -1.55
C GLU A 66 -3.90 5.75 -2.24
N SER A 67 -3.95 5.50 -3.56
CA SER A 67 -5.19 5.53 -4.32
C SER A 67 -6.18 4.44 -3.87
N GLU A 68 -5.70 3.21 -3.64
CA GLU A 68 -6.53 2.12 -3.13
C GLU A 68 -7.03 2.41 -1.71
N LEU A 69 -6.16 2.94 -0.82
CA LEU A 69 -6.53 3.31 0.54
C LEU A 69 -7.63 4.36 0.56
N LYS A 70 -7.51 5.42 -0.26
CA LYS A 70 -8.52 6.47 -0.36
C LYS A 70 -9.90 5.89 -0.70
N ARG A 71 -9.98 5.02 -1.70
CA ARG A 71 -11.23 4.37 -2.10
C ARG A 71 -11.83 3.51 -0.98
N LEU A 72 -10.99 2.80 -0.23
CA LEU A 72 -11.45 1.97 0.88
C LEU A 72 -11.91 2.82 2.08
N GLU A 73 -11.27 3.95 2.35
CA GLU A 73 -11.69 4.88 3.40
C GLU A 73 -13.03 5.53 3.04
N GLU A 74 -13.26 5.89 1.78
CA GLU A 74 -14.57 6.37 1.28
C GLU A 74 -15.66 5.28 1.39
N ALA A 75 -15.33 4.03 1.05
CA ALA A 75 -16.24 2.90 1.22
C ALA A 75 -16.58 2.65 2.70
N LYS A 76 -15.60 2.84 3.59
CA LYS A 76 -15.77 2.71 5.05
C LYS A 76 -16.71 3.80 5.57
N GLU A 77 -16.47 5.05 5.20
CA GLU A 77 -17.32 6.19 5.57
C GLU A 77 -18.76 5.97 5.09
N THR A 78 -18.93 5.51 3.85
CA THR A 78 -20.26 5.18 3.30
C THR A 78 -20.94 4.07 4.11
N ALA A 79 -20.21 3.02 4.50
CA ALA A 79 -20.75 1.94 5.31
C ALA A 79 -21.19 2.44 6.71
N GLU A 80 -20.38 3.28 7.34
CA GLU A 80 -20.68 3.87 8.65
C GLU A 80 -21.95 4.73 8.61
N ARG A 81 -22.13 5.52 7.54
CA ARG A 81 -23.35 6.32 7.31
C ARG A 81 -24.59 5.45 7.17
N VAL A 82 -24.52 4.40 6.35
CA VAL A 82 -25.64 3.47 6.14
C VAL A 82 -26.02 2.76 7.43
N ILE A 83 -25.03 2.35 8.24
CA ILE A 83 -25.26 1.77 9.57
C ILE A 83 -25.95 2.78 10.51
N ALA A 84 -25.59 4.06 10.41
CA ALA A 84 -26.24 5.14 11.16
C ALA A 84 -27.64 5.53 10.61
N GLY A 85 -28.16 4.84 9.58
CA GLY A 85 -29.45 5.13 8.96
C GLY A 85 -29.45 6.32 8.00
N LEU A 86 -28.27 6.80 7.60
CA LEU A 86 -28.10 7.89 6.65
C LEU A 86 -27.93 7.35 5.23
N LEU A 87 -28.45 8.07 4.24
CA LEU A 87 -28.27 7.73 2.84
C LEU A 87 -26.79 7.93 2.40
N PRO A 88 -26.31 7.13 1.43
CA PRO A 88 -25.00 7.34 0.81
C PRO A 88 -24.92 8.72 0.17
N GLU A 89 -23.77 9.38 0.32
CA GLU A 89 -23.49 10.58 -0.44
C GLU A 89 -23.08 10.21 -1.86
N ILE A 90 -23.85 10.66 -2.84
CA ILE A 90 -23.52 10.52 -4.26
C ILE A 90 -22.53 11.65 -4.57
N LYS A 91 -21.23 11.37 -4.48
CA LYS A 91 -20.22 12.29 -5.02
C LYS A 91 -20.34 12.23 -6.54
N GLN A 92 -20.82 13.31 -7.16
CA GLN A 92 -20.72 13.47 -8.61
C GLN A 92 -19.25 13.75 -8.92
N ASP A 93 -18.56 12.80 -9.53
CA ASP A 93 -17.25 13.05 -10.12
C ASP A 93 -17.46 14.02 -11.29
N ALA A 94 -17.10 15.30 -11.06
CA ALA A 94 -17.12 16.37 -12.06
C ALA A 94 -15.86 16.36 -12.92
#